data_AF-A0A0Q7CPJ4-F1
#
_entry.id   AF-A0A0Q7CPJ4-F1
#
_cell.length_a   1.000
_cell.length_b   1.000
_cell.length_c   1.000
_cell.angle_alpha   90.00
_cell.angle_beta   90.00
_cell.angle_gamma   90.00
#
_symmetry.space_group_name_H-M   'P 1'
#
loop_
_entity.id
_entity.type
_entity.pdbx_description
1 polymer ?
#
loop_
_entity_poly.entity_id
_entity_poly.type
_entity_poly.pdbx_seq_one_letter_code
_entity_poly.pdbx_strand_id
1 'polypeptide(L)'
;MGLETKSGKIVLLRVNEVGDVFGPANDNMQVEVVVQLDSHVAGAASGFKLRTDGSQPVRQGMLDLLRDAFNHGWRVGFDHQIAAGKTKGIIVRVWLTKDPPQTTGGTLVSGPLLGTVVMR
;
A
#
# COMPACT_ATOMS: atom_id res chain seq x y z
N MET A 1 -12.94 -17.61 1.65
CA MET A 1 -12.29 -16.38 1.15
C MET A 1 -12.60 -15.30 2.16
N GLY A 2 -11.58 -14.75 2.83
CA GLY A 2 -11.77 -13.64 3.77
C GLY A 2 -11.50 -12.31 3.07
N LEU A 3 -12.28 -11.27 3.43
CA LEU A 3 -11.96 -9.90 3.05
C LEU A 3 -11.14 -9.28 4.18
N GLU A 4 -9.94 -8.81 3.86
CA GLU A 4 -9.04 -8.15 4.81
C GLU A 4 -8.73 -6.74 4.33
N THR A 5 -8.58 -5.81 5.27
CA THR A 5 -8.14 -4.44 5.01
C THR A 5 -6.66 -4.31 5.33
N LYS A 6 -5.88 -3.73 4.42
CA LYS A 6 -4.48 -3.37 4.65
C LYS A 6 -4.20 -1.92 4.29
N SER A 7 -3.24 -1.33 4.97
CA SER A 7 -2.76 0.02 4.66
C SER A 7 -1.26 0.16 4.93
N GLY A 8 -0.59 0.96 4.11
CA GLY A 8 0.86 1.09 4.17
C GLY A 8 1.40 1.94 3.01
N LYS A 9 2.72 2.08 2.96
CA LYS A 9 3.42 2.69 1.82
C LYS A 9 3.74 1.61 0.80
N ILE A 10 3.63 1.94 -0.48
CA ILE A 10 3.95 1.01 -1.56
C ILE A 10 5.47 0.87 -1.67
N VAL A 11 5.98 -0.35 -1.48
CA VAL A 11 7.40 -0.69 -1.66
C VAL A 11 7.69 -1.34 -3.01
N LEU A 12 6.66 -1.92 -3.62
CA LEU A 12 6.71 -2.48 -4.97
C LEU A 12 5.39 -2.22 -5.68
N LEU A 13 5.46 -1.62 -6.86
CA LEU A 13 4.37 -1.56 -7.83
C LEU A 13 4.86 -2.16 -9.15
N ARG A 14 4.23 -3.24 -9.60
CA ARG A 14 4.58 -3.91 -10.85
C ARG A 14 3.33 -4.07 -11.71
N VAL A 15 3.47 -3.76 -13.00
CA VAL A 15 2.43 -3.99 -14.01
C VAL A 15 2.95 -5.04 -14.98
N ASN A 16 2.18 -6.10 -15.18
CA ASN A 16 2.46 -7.26 -16.00
C ASN A 16 1.56 -7.30 -17.22
N GLU A 17 2.00 -8.06 -18.23
CA GLU A 17 1.16 -8.41 -19.37
C GLU A 17 0.03 -9.37 -18.96
N VAL A 18 -1.02 -9.41 -19.79
CA VAL A 18 -2.17 -10.30 -19.60
C VAL A 18 -1.71 -11.75 -19.60
N GLY A 19 -2.04 -12.47 -18.53
CA GLY A 19 -1.73 -13.89 -18.40
C GLY A 19 -0.48 -14.22 -17.58
N ASP A 20 0.34 -13.23 -17.24
CA ASP A 20 1.54 -13.43 -16.40
C ASP A 20 1.18 -13.83 -14.96
N VAL A 21 2.09 -14.54 -14.31
CA VAL A 21 1.90 -15.13 -12.99
C VAL A 21 2.92 -14.56 -12.01
N PHE A 22 2.44 -14.13 -10.85
CA PHE A 22 3.27 -13.61 -9.77
C PHE A 22 3.27 -14.57 -8.56
N GLY A 23 4.43 -15.11 -8.22
CA GLY A 23 4.64 -15.93 -7.03
C GLY A 23 5.17 -17.34 -7.29
N PRO A 24 5.57 -18.06 -6.22
CA PRO A 24 5.94 -19.48 -6.30
C PRO A 24 4.73 -20.36 -6.64
N ALA A 25 4.98 -21.56 -7.19
CA ALA A 25 3.93 -22.47 -7.68
C ALA A 25 2.82 -22.81 -6.66
N ASN A 26 3.15 -22.80 -5.37
CA ASN A 26 2.22 -23.09 -4.28
C ASN A 26 1.44 -21.86 -3.78
N ASP A 27 1.84 -20.63 -4.10
CA ASP A 27 1.16 -19.40 -3.70
C ASP A 27 1.39 -18.34 -4.78
N ASN A 28 0.63 -18.46 -5.88
CA ASN A 28 0.71 -17.58 -7.03
C ASN A 28 -0.62 -16.91 -7.33
N MET A 29 -0.54 -15.82 -8.09
CA MET A 29 -1.70 -15.15 -8.66
C MET A 29 -1.40 -14.78 -10.10
N GLN A 30 -2.34 -15.05 -10.99
CA GLN A 30 -2.32 -14.49 -12.33
C GLN A 30 -2.96 -13.11 -12.28
N VAL A 31 -2.15 -12.05 -12.34
CA VAL A 31 -2.61 -10.65 -12.20
C VAL A 31 -1.72 -9.72 -13.01
N GLU A 32 -2.35 -8.71 -13.60
CA GLU A 32 -1.71 -7.66 -14.38
C GLU A 32 -1.15 -6.54 -13.49
N VAL A 33 -1.68 -6.33 -12.29
CA VAL A 33 -1.12 -5.34 -11.34
C VAL A 33 -0.78 -6.04 -10.04
N VAL A 34 0.45 -5.84 -9.55
CA VAL A 34 0.97 -6.37 -8.29
C VAL A 34 1.47 -5.23 -7.42
N VAL A 35 1.07 -5.26 -6.14
CA VAL A 35 1.41 -4.29 -5.11
C VAL A 35 1.96 -5.01 -3.88
N GLN A 36 3.02 -4.46 -3.31
CA GLN A 36 3.48 -4.80 -1.96
C GLN A 36 3.54 -3.54 -1.11
N LEU A 37 3.04 -3.65 0.11
CA LEU A 37 3.12 -2.60 1.13
C LEU A 37 4.29 -2.87 2.08
N ASP A 38 4.82 -1.82 2.70
CA ASP A 38 5.75 -1.91 3.82
C ASP A 38 5.19 -2.74 5.00
N SER A 39 3.87 -2.70 5.18
CA SER A 39 3.13 -3.47 6.19
C SER A 39 2.91 -4.93 5.82
N HIS A 40 3.35 -5.39 4.64
CA HIS A 40 3.25 -6.80 4.27
C HIS A 40 4.31 -7.64 4.98
N VAL A 41 3.92 -8.85 5.38
CA VAL A 41 4.89 -9.88 5.75
C VAL A 41 5.73 -10.25 4.53
N ALA A 42 6.98 -10.67 4.75
CA ALA A 42 7.89 -11.03 3.67
C ALA A 42 7.26 -12.03 2.70
N GLY A 43 7.28 -11.73 1.40
CA GLY A 43 6.71 -12.56 0.34
C GLY A 43 5.21 -12.35 0.07
N ALA A 44 4.47 -11.63 0.92
CA ALA A 44 3.07 -11.30 0.67
C ALA A 44 2.93 -10.18 -0.37
N ALA A 45 1.94 -10.33 -1.24
CA ALA A 45 1.62 -9.35 -2.28
C ALA A 45 0.13 -9.38 -2.58
N SER A 46 -0.38 -8.31 -3.16
CA SER A 46 -1.77 -8.25 -3.59
C SER A 46 -1.87 -7.66 -4.97
N GLY A 47 -2.87 -8.06 -5.73
CA GLY A 47 -2.98 -7.64 -7.11
C GLY A 47 -4.39 -7.72 -7.65
N PHE A 48 -4.59 -7.21 -8.86
CA PHE A 48 -5.87 -7.31 -9.53
C PHE A 48 -5.66 -7.37 -11.04
N LYS A 49 -6.72 -7.77 -11.75
CA LYS A 49 -6.66 -7.94 -13.19
C LYS A 49 -7.14 -6.71 -13.95
N LEU A 50 -6.33 -6.12 -14.83
CA LEU A 50 -6.73 -4.99 -15.67
C LEU A 50 -7.45 -5.48 -16.94
N ARG A 51 -8.56 -6.23 -16.79
CA ARG A 51 -9.32 -6.73 -17.94
C ARG A 51 -10.06 -5.62 -18.67
N THR A 52 -10.31 -5.81 -19.96
CA THR A 52 -11.11 -4.92 -20.82
C THR A 52 -12.62 -5.18 -20.72
N ASP A 53 -13.11 -5.54 -19.53
CA ASP A 53 -14.54 -5.74 -19.26
C ASP A 53 -15.20 -4.44 -18.74
N GLY A 54 -16.50 -4.47 -18.46
CA GLY A 54 -17.25 -3.29 -17.99
C GLY A 54 -16.74 -2.63 -16.70
N SER A 55 -15.86 -3.29 -15.94
CA SER A 55 -15.20 -2.72 -14.75
C SER A 55 -13.81 -2.14 -15.05
N GLN A 56 -13.41 -2.05 -16.32
CA GLN A 56 -12.12 -1.46 -16.73
C GLN A 56 -11.91 -0.04 -16.19
N PRO A 57 -12.88 0.88 -16.22
CA PRO A 57 -12.66 2.24 -15.70
C PRO A 57 -12.32 2.26 -14.20
N VAL A 58 -12.96 1.40 -13.41
CA VAL A 58 -12.70 1.28 -11.97
C VAL A 58 -11.28 0.79 -11.72
N ARG A 59 -10.86 -0.25 -12.44
CA ARG A 59 -9.52 -0.86 -12.26
C ARG A 59 -8.40 0.03 -12.78
N GLN A 60 -8.67 0.82 -13.82
CA GLN A 60 -7.75 1.86 -14.27
C GLN A 60 -7.61 2.94 -13.18
N GLY A 61 -8.72 3.44 -12.62
CA GLY A 61 -8.66 4.40 -11.52
C GLY A 61 -7.93 3.88 -10.28
N MET A 62 -8.09 2.58 -9.96
CA MET A 62 -7.31 1.94 -8.89
C MET A 62 -5.80 1.95 -9.20
N LEU A 63 -5.41 1.65 -10.44
CA LEU A 63 -4.00 1.70 -10.87
C LEU A 63 -3.46 3.14 -10.80
N ASP A 64 -4.23 4.12 -11.23
CA ASP A 64 -3.82 5.52 -11.23
C ASP A 64 -3.60 6.02 -9.79
N LEU A 65 -4.49 5.67 -8.85
CA LEU A 65 -4.31 5.96 -7.42
C LEU A 65 -3.04 5.31 -6.84
N LEU A 66 -2.77 4.06 -7.20
CA LEU A 66 -1.55 3.36 -6.75
C LEU A 66 -0.29 4.02 -7.32
N ARG A 67 -0.33 4.46 -8.58
CA ARG A 67 0.78 5.19 -9.21
C ARG A 67 1.03 6.52 -8.52
N ASP A 68 -0.03 7.27 -8.22
CA ASP A 68 0.08 8.53 -7.50
C ASP A 68 0.62 8.33 -6.09
N ALA A 69 0.14 7.30 -5.38
CA ALA A 69 0.64 6.94 -4.05
C ALA A 69 2.14 6.63 -4.08
N PHE A 70 2.58 5.83 -5.06
CA PHE A 70 3.97 5.43 -5.22
C PHE A 70 4.87 6.63 -5.54
N ASN A 71 4.45 7.48 -6.48
CA ASN A 71 5.22 8.65 -6.91
C ASN A 71 5.37 9.71 -5.80
N HIS A 72 4.38 9.86 -4.93
CA HIS A 72 4.40 10.86 -3.86
C HIS A 72 4.75 10.28 -2.47
N GLY A 73 4.97 8.96 -2.38
CA GLY A 73 5.24 8.28 -1.11
C GLY A 73 4.07 8.30 -0.12
N TRP A 74 2.84 8.43 -0.62
CA TRP A 74 1.63 8.47 0.21
C TRP A 74 1.25 7.08 0.72
N ARG A 75 0.57 7.07 1.86
CA ARG A 75 -0.03 5.86 2.42
C ARG A 75 -1.32 5.52 1.66
N VAL A 76 -1.40 4.28 1.19
CA VAL A 76 -2.56 3.73 0.50
C VAL A 76 -3.25 2.70 1.40
N GLY A 77 -4.58 2.61 1.29
CA GLY A 77 -5.38 1.55 1.87
C GLY A 77 -6.06 0.73 0.78
N PHE A 78 -6.25 -0.56 1.01
CA PHE A 78 -7.04 -1.42 0.14
C PHE A 78 -7.71 -2.55 0.91
N ASP A 79 -8.82 -3.04 0.34
CA ASP A 79 -9.39 -4.32 0.74
C ASP A 79 -9.03 -5.39 -0.29
N HIS A 80 -8.62 -6.55 0.20
CA HIS A 80 -8.27 -7.69 -0.63
C HIS A 80 -8.88 -8.99 -0.13
N GLN A 81 -9.07 -9.91 -1.05
CA GLN A 81 -9.54 -11.26 -0.77
C GLN A 81 -8.36 -12.21 -0.75
N ILE A 82 -8.11 -12.83 0.40
CA ILE A 82 -7.08 -13.86 0.55
C ILE A 82 -7.77 -15.21 0.77
N ALA A 83 -7.31 -16.23 0.03
CA ALA A 83 -7.73 -17.61 0.24
C ALA A 83 -7.06 -18.19 1.49
N ALA A 84 -7.75 -19.06 2.23
CA ALA A 84 -7.21 -19.62 3.47
C ALA A 84 -5.86 -20.31 3.22
N GLY A 85 -4.85 -19.97 4.02
CA GLY A 85 -3.49 -20.50 3.89
C GLY A 85 -2.64 -19.90 2.76
N LYS A 86 -3.09 -18.81 2.12
CA LYS A 86 -2.31 -18.05 1.13
C LYS A 86 -1.84 -16.73 1.71
N THR A 87 -0.76 -16.18 1.16
CA THR A 87 -0.26 -14.83 1.50
C THR A 87 -0.56 -13.81 0.40
N LYS A 88 -1.03 -14.30 -0.74
CA LYS A 88 -1.35 -13.50 -1.91
C LYS A 88 -2.85 -13.34 -2.09
N GLY A 89 -3.29 -12.11 -2.30
CA GLY A 89 -4.72 -11.75 -2.35
C GLY A 89 -5.12 -10.88 -3.54
N ILE A 90 -6.40 -10.93 -3.90
CA ILE A 90 -6.98 -10.12 -4.98
C ILE A 90 -7.57 -8.84 -4.42
N ILE A 91 -7.10 -7.69 -4.88
CA ILE A 91 -7.58 -6.37 -4.46
C ILE A 91 -8.97 -6.12 -5.07
N VAL A 92 -9.90 -5.67 -4.24
CA VAL A 92 -11.27 -5.34 -4.64
C VAL A 92 -11.49 -3.83 -4.71
N ARG A 93 -10.74 -3.05 -3.91
CA ARG A 93 -10.91 -1.60 -3.75
C ARG A 93 -9.66 -0.98 -3.18
N VAL A 94 -9.37 0.25 -3.59
CA VAL A 94 -8.18 1.03 -3.19
C VAL A 94 -8.63 2.45 -2.85
N TRP A 95 -8.03 3.05 -1.83
CA TRP A 95 -8.23 4.45 -1.47
C TRP A 95 -6.94 5.07 -0.94
N LEU A 96 -6.85 6.40 -1.07
CA LEU A 96 -5.78 7.19 -0.46
C LEU A 96 -6.25 7.78 0.87
N THR A 97 -5.35 7.81 1.83
CA THR A 97 -5.53 8.61 3.06
C THR A 97 -4.44 9.67 3.09
N LYS A 98 -4.82 10.94 3.27
CA LYS A 98 -3.83 11.98 3.56
C LYS A 98 -3.16 11.61 4.87
N ASP A 99 -1.84 11.42 4.84
CA ASP A 99 -1.10 11.24 6.09
C ASP A 99 -1.34 12.47 6.98
N PRO A 100 -1.58 12.29 8.30
CA PRO A 100 -1.60 13.42 9.21
C PRO A 100 -0.28 14.18 9.01
N PRO A 101 -0.30 15.53 8.99
CA PRO A 101 0.90 16.32 8.80
C PRO A 101 1.96 15.80 9.78
N GLN A 102 3.07 15.30 9.24
CA GLN A 102 4.19 14.85 10.04
C GLN A 102 4.60 16.07 10.87
N THR A 103 4.32 16.06 12.19
CA THR A 103 4.97 16.99 13.10
C THR A 103 6.45 16.69 13.01
N THR A 104 7.16 17.45 12.17
CA THR A 104 8.62 17.44 12.11
C THR A 104 9.08 17.64 13.55
N GLY A 105 9.57 16.57 14.16
CA GLY A 105 10.10 16.58 15.51
C GLY A 105 11.34 17.46 15.52
N GLY A 106 11.15 18.76 15.69
CA GLY A 106 12.10 19.58 16.40
C GLY A 106 12.18 18.99 17.79
N THR A 107 13.27 18.30 18.09
CA THR A 107 13.60 17.75 19.39
C THR A 107 13.33 18.79 20.48
N LEU A 108 12.19 18.69 21.18
CA LEU A 108 12.02 19.36 22.46
C LEU A 108 12.82 18.54 23.47
N VAL A 109 14.08 18.93 23.68
CA VAL A 109 14.91 18.41 24.75
C VAL A 109 14.22 18.80 26.06
N SER A 110 13.49 17.86 26.65
CA SER A 110 12.96 17.94 28.01
C SER A 110 14.14 17.84 28.98
N GLY A 111 14.86 18.95 29.19
CA GLY A 111 15.74 19.14 30.35
C GLY A 111 14.95 19.78 31.51
N PRO A 112 15.25 19.46 32.77
CA PRO A 112 14.52 20.02 33.90
C PRO A 112 14.77 21.52 33.98
N LEU A 113 13.67 22.26 34.15
CA LEU A 113 13.61 23.69 34.47
C LEU A 113 14.67 24.08 35.49
N LEU A 114 15.65 24.89 35.12
CA LEU A 114 16.42 25.77 36.01
C LEU A 114 17.35 26.66 35.15
N GLY A 115 17.02 27.94 35.02
CA GLY A 115 17.85 28.89 34.29
C GLY A 115 17.25 30.29 34.26
N THR A 116 17.48 31.04 35.34
CA THR A 116 17.15 32.46 35.51
C THR A 116 17.56 33.29 34.30
N VAL A 117 16.60 34.05 33.74
CA VAL A 117 16.85 35.15 32.80
C VAL A 117 17.66 36.23 33.51
N VAL A 118 18.90 36.43 33.11
CA VAL A 118 19.64 37.67 33.41
C VAL A 118 19.72 38.47 32.11
N MET A 119 18.97 39.57 32.10
CA MET A 119 18.96 40.57 31.05
C MET A 119 20.14 41.53 31.29
N ARG A 120 21.10 41.59 30.36
CA ARG A 120 21.95 42.76 30.08
C ARG A 120 22.35 42.77 28.61
#